data_AF-A0A2T3YZG8-F1
#
_entry.id   AF-A0A2T3YZG8-F1
#
_cell.length_a   1.000
_cell.length_b   1.000
_cell.length_c   1.000
_cell.angle_alpha   90.00
_cell.angle_beta   90.00
_cell.angle_gamma   90.00
#
_symmetry.space_group_name_H-M   'P 1'
#
loop_
_entity.id
_entity.type
_entity.pdbx_description
1 polymer ?
#
loop_
_entity_poly.entity_id
_entity_poly.type
_entity_poly.pdbx_seq_one_letter_code
_entity_poly.pdbx_strand_id
1 'polypeptide(L)'
;MPFLSTVSHTKPGRAVDSIALFFSNLRGIQTDYIFSQPSIVTLSSILCMAYISSRNVPSPFVKMPDNLQNTPSNMMRELIENVVQIAWVSKYWITLSFAILLHILFLVRTVSRFPNIAKHLRNRGLFALFFHIGVSTMELLHWNYTRITTRAEPVANIIDIILCVAQVTSTMMITRRLQKGHPDMVRPIFQAVMPYRLPLTVAAYIFESSILHRASVMTNRGFLYVRIGILSFSMFDQLKGSNASIYTLGSYLGSTLSTLDNDMPLGWAMFGYCVLMTSKLSRWTTHQVMPSSPEVPKKMSAMRSQLVRLLLWIGLADLKIVKAYDDGSLFGPNAGEKEHVN
;
A
#
# COMPACT_ATOMS: atom_id res chain seq x y z
N MET A 1 41.85 -35.54 9.56
CA MET A 1 40.40 -35.73 9.78
C MET A 1 39.70 -34.40 9.47
N PRO A 2 38.93 -34.28 8.37
CA PRO A 2 38.15 -33.08 8.11
C PRO A 2 36.72 -33.23 8.66
N PHE A 3 36.24 -32.19 9.33
CA PHE A 3 34.86 -32.05 9.79
C PHE A 3 33.96 -31.70 8.60
N LEU A 4 33.03 -32.60 8.28
CA LEU A 4 31.89 -32.35 7.38
C LEU A 4 30.86 -31.49 8.12
N SER A 5 30.58 -30.28 7.63
CA SER A 5 29.42 -29.49 8.05
C SER A 5 28.24 -29.81 7.12
N THR A 6 27.20 -30.40 7.71
CA THR A 6 25.92 -30.67 7.06
C THR A 6 25.10 -29.38 6.98
N VAL A 7 24.88 -28.88 5.77
CA VAL A 7 23.92 -27.81 5.48
C VAL A 7 22.51 -28.39 5.56
N SER A 8 21.79 -28.04 6.62
CA SER A 8 20.39 -28.41 6.84
C SER A 8 19.47 -27.59 5.94
N HIS A 9 18.77 -28.27 5.02
CA HIS A 9 17.68 -27.72 4.22
C HIS A 9 16.51 -27.30 5.13
N THR A 10 16.25 -25.99 5.19
CA THR A 10 15.08 -25.43 5.88
C THR A 10 13.82 -25.59 5.03
N LYS A 11 12.85 -26.36 5.54
CA LYS A 11 11.54 -26.59 4.92
C LYS A 11 10.67 -25.30 4.93
N PRO A 12 9.86 -25.04 3.89
CA PRO A 12 9.06 -23.82 3.72
C PRO A 12 7.77 -23.75 4.58
N GLY A 13 7.71 -24.42 5.73
CA GLY A 13 6.51 -24.47 6.61
C GLY A 13 6.45 -23.42 7.73
N ARG A 14 7.58 -22.84 8.16
CA ARG A 14 7.65 -22.04 9.41
C ARG A 14 6.99 -20.66 9.38
N ALA A 15 6.67 -20.12 8.20
CA ALA A 15 6.12 -18.76 8.11
C ALA A 15 4.65 -18.69 8.58
N VAL A 16 3.88 -19.76 8.38
CA VAL A 16 2.47 -19.84 8.80
C VAL A 16 2.38 -20.07 10.31
N ASP A 17 3.26 -20.94 10.84
CA ASP A 17 3.34 -21.22 12.28
C ASP A 17 3.74 -19.99 13.10
N SER A 18 4.62 -19.13 12.54
CA SER A 18 5.05 -17.89 13.21
C SER A 18 3.92 -16.85 13.33
N ILE A 19 2.97 -16.84 12.39
CA ILE A 19 1.82 -15.94 12.42
C ILE A 19 0.77 -16.46 13.41
N ALA A 20 0.52 -17.79 13.44
CA ALA A 20 -0.41 -18.40 14.39
C ALA A 20 0.07 -18.27 15.85
N LEU A 21 1.37 -18.50 16.11
CA LEU A 21 2.00 -18.38 17.43
C LEU A 21 2.05 -16.92 17.93
N PHE A 22 2.04 -15.95 17.01
CA PHE A 22 1.95 -14.52 17.32
C PHE A 22 0.53 -14.12 17.74
N PHE A 23 -0.51 -14.62 17.05
CA PHE A 23 -1.91 -14.35 17.42
C PHE A 23 -2.32 -15.02 18.75
N SER A 24 -1.72 -16.15 19.12
CA SER A 24 -1.95 -16.75 20.44
C SER A 24 -1.38 -15.91 21.59
N ASN A 25 -0.28 -15.18 21.35
CA ASN A 25 0.35 -14.32 22.37
C ASN A 25 -0.36 -12.96 22.56
N LEU A 26 -1.20 -12.54 21.62
CA LEU A 26 -1.97 -11.28 21.72
C LEU A 26 -3.18 -11.37 22.66
N ARG A 27 -3.59 -12.56 23.12
CA ARG A 27 -4.73 -12.73 24.03
C ARG A 27 -4.44 -12.34 25.50
N GLY A 28 -3.21 -11.95 25.84
CA GLY A 28 -2.78 -11.72 27.23
C GLY A 28 -2.45 -10.29 27.64
N ILE A 29 -2.87 -9.25 26.88
CA ILE A 29 -2.42 -7.88 27.14
C ILE A 29 -3.35 -7.16 28.14
N GLN A 30 -2.83 -6.91 29.34
CA GLN A 30 -3.41 -6.11 30.42
C GLN A 30 -3.24 -4.60 30.12
N THR A 31 -4.28 -3.79 30.38
CA THR A 31 -4.52 -2.45 29.81
C THR A 31 -4.13 -1.25 30.68
N ASP A 32 -3.13 -1.37 31.56
CA ASP A 32 -2.79 -0.26 32.45
C ASP A 32 -1.39 0.27 32.12
N TYR A 33 -1.33 1.55 31.71
CA TYR A 33 -0.17 2.44 31.48
C TYR A 33 -0.11 3.07 30.07
N ILE A 34 -0.97 4.05 29.81
CA ILE A 34 -0.77 5.03 28.73
C ILE A 34 -1.23 6.39 29.24
N PHE A 35 -0.33 7.25 29.73
CA PHE A 35 -0.45 8.72 29.67
C PHE A 35 0.78 9.40 30.26
N SER A 36 1.78 9.71 29.42
CA SER A 36 2.59 10.93 29.57
C SER A 36 3.33 11.22 28.25
N GLN A 37 3.30 12.49 27.82
CA GLN A 37 3.83 13.10 26.57
C GLN A 37 2.84 13.23 25.39
N PRO A 38 2.20 14.41 25.21
CA PRO A 38 1.41 14.71 24.02
C PRO A 38 2.35 15.28 22.94
N SER A 39 2.87 14.42 22.07
CA SER A 39 3.57 14.87 20.86
C SER A 39 2.59 14.89 19.68
N ILE A 40 2.98 15.50 18.56
CA ILE A 40 2.27 15.50 17.26
C ILE A 40 1.74 14.09 16.88
N VAL A 41 2.36 13.03 17.40
CA VAL A 41 1.98 11.62 17.29
C VAL A 41 0.66 11.29 17.98
N THR A 42 0.40 11.82 19.18
CA THR A 42 -0.86 11.70 19.92
C THR A 42 -1.99 12.35 19.15
N LEU A 43 -1.73 13.51 18.54
CA LEU A 43 -2.66 14.21 17.65
C LEU A 43 -3.01 13.37 16.41
N SER A 44 -2.01 12.75 15.75
CA SER A 44 -2.27 11.87 14.59
C SER A 44 -3.09 10.62 14.95
N SER A 45 -2.89 10.06 16.14
CA SER A 45 -3.61 8.88 16.63
C SER A 45 -5.04 9.24 17.05
N ILE A 46 -5.22 10.36 17.75
CA ILE A 46 -6.54 10.92 18.11
C ILE A 46 -7.34 11.25 16.85
N LEU A 47 -6.72 11.89 15.86
CA LEU A 47 -7.35 12.21 14.57
C LEU A 47 -7.70 10.95 13.78
N CYS A 48 -6.87 9.90 13.83
CA CYS A 48 -7.17 8.61 13.21
C CYS A 48 -8.39 7.93 13.89
N MET A 49 -8.46 7.96 15.21
CA MET A 49 -9.61 7.43 15.97
C MET A 49 -10.88 8.26 15.72
N ALA A 50 -10.76 9.59 15.64
CA ALA A 50 -11.87 10.46 15.27
C ALA A 50 -12.34 10.21 13.83
N TYR A 51 -11.42 9.96 12.90
CA TYR A 51 -11.73 9.58 11.52
C TYR A 51 -12.49 8.25 11.45
N ILE A 52 -12.02 7.21 12.15
CA ILE A 52 -12.70 5.91 12.23
C ILE A 52 -14.10 6.06 12.86
N SER A 53 -14.21 6.84 13.95
CA SER A 53 -15.49 7.12 14.62
C SER A 53 -16.48 7.84 13.69
N SER A 54 -16.01 8.79 12.88
CA SER A 54 -16.85 9.51 11.91
C SER A 54 -17.44 8.61 10.80
N ARG A 55 -16.92 7.39 10.60
CA ARG A 55 -17.37 6.48 9.54
C ARG A 55 -18.65 5.73 9.85
N ASN A 56 -19.01 5.56 11.12
CA ASN A 56 -20.25 4.88 11.51
C ASN A 56 -21.51 5.76 11.47
N VAL A 57 -21.39 7.01 11.01
CA VAL A 57 -22.56 7.86 10.74
C VAL A 57 -23.22 7.38 9.45
N PRO A 58 -24.46 6.87 9.49
CA PRO A 58 -25.15 6.36 8.31
C PRO A 58 -25.22 7.43 7.22
N SER A 59 -25.03 6.99 5.97
CA SER A 59 -25.28 7.82 4.80
C SER A 59 -26.72 8.35 4.84
N PRO A 60 -26.95 9.64 4.56
CA PRO A 60 -28.30 10.22 4.58
C PRO A 60 -29.24 9.64 3.49
N PHE A 61 -28.76 8.73 2.65
CA PHE A 61 -29.56 8.02 1.65
C PHE A 61 -30.33 6.81 2.19
N VAL A 62 -30.31 6.55 3.50
CA VAL A 62 -31.34 5.68 4.09
C VAL A 62 -32.66 6.43 3.95
N LYS A 63 -33.50 6.00 3.00
CA LYS A 63 -34.89 6.48 2.86
C LYS A 63 -35.48 6.58 4.26
N MET A 64 -35.85 7.80 4.67
CA MET A 64 -36.67 7.98 5.87
C MET A 64 -37.87 7.03 5.73
N PRO A 65 -38.18 6.23 6.75
CA PRO A 65 -39.35 5.36 6.70
C PRO A 65 -40.57 6.21 6.36
N ASP A 66 -41.38 5.74 5.41
CA ASP A 66 -42.56 6.44 4.87
C ASP A 66 -43.57 6.85 5.98
N ASN A 67 -43.41 6.27 7.17
CA ASN A 67 -44.21 6.45 8.37
C ASN A 67 -43.98 7.82 9.06
N LEU A 68 -43.02 8.64 8.59
CA LEU A 68 -42.74 10.00 9.09
C LEU A 68 -43.38 11.11 8.23
N GLN A 69 -44.34 10.77 7.36
CA GLN A 69 -45.10 11.73 6.54
C GLN A 69 -46.08 12.63 7.32
N ASN A 70 -46.22 12.44 8.64
CA ASN A 70 -46.91 13.39 9.51
C ASN A 70 -46.00 14.60 9.79
N THR A 71 -45.90 15.47 8.78
CA THR A 71 -45.38 16.85 8.75
C THR A 71 -44.44 17.26 9.89
N PRO A 72 -43.11 17.12 9.74
CA PRO A 72 -42.22 18.19 10.15
C PRO A 72 -42.64 19.45 9.38
N SER A 73 -42.72 20.61 10.00
CA SER A 73 -42.88 21.87 9.25
C SER A 73 -41.81 21.94 8.16
N ASN A 74 -42.10 22.53 7.00
CA ASN A 74 -41.14 22.64 5.89
C ASN A 74 -39.77 23.17 6.36
N MET A 75 -39.78 24.04 7.38
CA MET A 75 -38.60 24.55 8.09
C MET A 75 -37.76 23.46 8.77
N MET A 76 -38.38 22.47 9.41
CA MET A 76 -37.67 21.39 10.09
C MET A 76 -37.07 20.39 9.09
N ARG A 77 -37.74 20.14 7.96
CA ARG A 77 -37.17 19.36 6.84
C ARG A 77 -35.95 20.09 6.24
N GLU A 78 -36.09 21.38 5.95
CA GLU A 78 -35.00 22.21 5.39
C GLU A 78 -33.80 22.31 6.35
N LEU A 79 -34.05 22.45 7.66
CA LEU A 79 -32.99 22.45 8.68
C LEU A 79 -32.24 21.11 8.71
N ILE A 80 -32.96 19.99 8.68
CA ILE A 80 -32.35 18.65 8.67
C ILE A 80 -31.50 18.46 7.40
N GLU A 81 -32.03 18.83 6.24
CA GLU A 81 -31.29 18.75 4.97
C GLU A 81 -30.01 19.61 4.99
N ASN A 82 -30.09 20.83 5.53
CA ASN A 82 -28.94 21.72 5.67
C ASN A 82 -27.89 21.18 6.67
N VAL A 83 -28.31 20.69 7.84
CA VAL A 83 -27.40 20.11 8.84
C VAL A 83 -26.72 18.86 8.30
N VAL A 84 -27.47 18.00 7.60
CA VAL A 84 -26.93 16.82 6.93
C VAL A 84 -25.91 17.21 5.87
N GLN A 85 -26.19 18.23 5.04
CA GLN A 85 -25.22 18.72 4.06
C GLN A 85 -23.96 19.29 4.71
N ILE A 86 -24.09 20.06 5.79
CA ILE A 86 -22.94 20.62 6.52
C ILE A 86 -22.10 19.50 7.15
N ALA A 87 -22.74 18.51 7.78
CA ALA A 87 -22.07 17.34 8.35
C ALA A 87 -21.38 16.49 7.26
N TRP A 88 -22.02 16.37 6.09
CA TRP A 88 -21.46 15.68 4.93
C TRP A 88 -20.21 16.40 4.44
N VAL A 89 -20.32 17.68 4.07
CA VAL A 89 -19.22 18.50 3.57
C VAL A 89 -18.05 18.54 4.57
N SER A 90 -18.31 18.71 5.86
CA SER A 90 -17.26 18.76 6.90
C SER A 90 -16.48 17.46 7.03
N LYS A 91 -17.12 16.29 6.94
CA LYS A 91 -16.42 14.99 6.98
C LYS A 91 -15.40 14.83 5.85
N TYR A 92 -15.72 15.32 4.65
CA TYR A 92 -14.80 15.25 3.50
C TYR A 92 -13.64 16.22 3.63
N TRP A 93 -13.90 17.46 4.01
CA TRP A 93 -12.83 18.44 4.25
C TRP A 93 -11.88 17.97 5.35
N ILE A 94 -12.39 17.34 6.40
CA ILE A 94 -11.55 16.75 7.45
C ILE A 94 -10.69 15.63 6.88
N THR A 95 -11.27 14.72 6.09
CA THR A 95 -10.53 13.59 5.51
C THR A 95 -9.46 14.04 4.52
N LEU A 96 -9.80 14.99 3.65
CA LEU A 96 -8.90 15.56 2.67
C LEU A 96 -7.78 16.36 3.35
N SER A 97 -8.13 17.22 4.32
CA SER A 97 -7.15 18.01 5.08
C SER A 97 -6.22 17.11 5.88
N PHE A 98 -6.74 16.04 6.49
CA PHE A 98 -5.94 15.05 7.20
C PHE A 98 -4.98 14.32 6.27
N ALA A 99 -5.45 13.88 5.10
CA ALA A 99 -4.61 13.25 4.09
C ALA A 99 -3.50 14.20 3.61
N ILE A 100 -3.84 15.45 3.25
CA ILE A 100 -2.88 16.45 2.80
C ILE A 100 -1.87 16.76 3.90
N LEU A 101 -2.34 17.00 5.14
CA LEU A 101 -1.49 17.31 6.28
C LEU A 101 -0.48 16.19 6.53
N LEU A 102 -0.88 14.93 6.45
CA LEU A 102 0.03 13.81 6.69
C LEU A 102 1.04 13.63 5.55
N HIS A 103 0.64 13.88 4.31
CA HIS A 103 1.60 13.92 3.21
C HIS A 103 2.60 15.05 3.40
N ILE A 104 2.16 16.25 3.80
CA ILE A 104 3.05 17.38 4.12
C ILE A 104 3.98 17.03 5.28
N LEU A 105 3.46 16.51 6.40
CA LEU A 105 4.28 16.11 7.55
C LEU A 105 5.31 15.05 7.17
N PHE A 106 4.92 14.08 6.34
CA PHE A 106 5.83 13.06 5.84
C PHE A 106 6.90 13.65 4.91
N LEU A 107 6.52 14.57 4.02
CA LEU A 107 7.45 15.29 3.15
C LEU A 107 8.45 16.11 3.97
N VAL A 108 7.97 16.93 4.91
CA VAL A 108 8.80 17.75 5.81
C VAL A 108 9.77 16.86 6.59
N ARG A 109 9.29 15.76 7.18
CA ARG A 109 10.14 14.82 7.92
C ARG A 109 11.14 14.08 7.03
N THR A 110 10.80 13.85 5.77
CA THR A 110 11.71 13.22 4.80
C THR A 110 12.79 14.22 4.40
N VAL A 111 12.40 15.44 4.04
CA VAL A 111 13.28 16.56 3.67
C VAL A 111 14.24 16.91 4.81
N SER A 112 13.76 17.01 6.05
CA SER A 112 14.59 17.38 7.20
C SER A 112 15.68 16.37 7.54
N ARG A 113 15.57 15.12 7.06
CA ARG A 113 16.62 14.09 7.21
C ARG A 113 17.73 14.20 6.18
N PHE A 114 17.59 15.05 5.17
CA PHE A 114 18.55 15.22 4.09
C PHE A 114 18.93 16.70 3.93
N PRO A 115 19.92 17.20 4.68
CA PRO A 115 20.33 18.61 4.61
C PRO A 115 20.81 19.03 3.21
N ASN A 116 21.25 18.08 2.38
CA ASN A 116 21.64 18.29 0.98
C ASN A 116 20.68 17.57 0.02
N ILE A 117 19.46 18.10 -0.11
CA ILE A 117 18.38 17.53 -0.92
C ILE A 117 18.80 17.37 -2.38
N ALA A 118 19.50 18.35 -2.98
CA ALA A 118 19.92 18.28 -4.38
C ALA A 118 20.79 17.05 -4.69
N LYS A 119 21.74 16.71 -3.80
CA LYS A 119 22.58 15.51 -3.93
C LYS A 119 21.77 14.23 -3.78
N HIS A 120 20.73 14.24 -2.93
CA HIS A 120 19.87 13.09 -2.67
C HIS A 120 18.72 12.94 -3.67
N LEU A 121 18.30 14.00 -4.36
CA LEU A 121 17.35 13.93 -5.48
C LEU A 121 17.99 13.25 -6.69
N ARG A 122 19.32 13.35 -6.84
CA ARG A 122 20.08 12.52 -7.79
C ARG A 122 19.96 11.03 -7.47
N ASN A 123 19.67 10.66 -6.21
CA ASN A 123 19.30 9.31 -5.85
C ASN A 123 17.88 9.03 -6.34
N ARG A 124 17.76 8.20 -7.38
CA ARG A 124 16.51 7.82 -8.04
C ARG A 124 15.40 7.37 -7.07
N GLY A 125 15.73 6.95 -5.85
CA GLY A 125 14.76 6.50 -4.84
C GLY A 125 13.96 7.64 -4.21
N LEU A 126 14.59 8.77 -3.93
CA LEU A 126 13.93 9.91 -3.29
C LEU A 126 13.00 10.62 -4.28
N PHE A 127 13.44 10.77 -5.53
CA PHE A 127 12.59 11.27 -6.62
C PHE A 127 11.32 10.43 -6.79
N ALA A 128 11.45 9.10 -6.85
CA ALA A 128 10.29 8.21 -6.97
C ALA A 128 9.31 8.37 -5.80
N LEU A 129 9.81 8.59 -4.58
CA LEU A 129 8.98 8.84 -3.40
C LEU A 129 8.22 10.18 -3.48
N PHE A 130 8.89 11.27 -3.87
CA PHE A 130 8.23 12.56 -4.06
C PHE A 130 7.18 12.50 -5.17
N PHE A 131 7.52 11.86 -6.29
CA PHE A 131 6.59 11.64 -7.39
C PHE A 131 5.37 10.82 -6.95
N HIS A 132 5.58 9.73 -6.20
CA HIS A 132 4.51 8.92 -5.62
C HIS A 132 3.56 9.73 -4.75
N ILE A 133 4.11 10.56 -3.85
CA ILE A 133 3.31 11.42 -2.97
C ILE A 133 2.56 12.47 -3.76
N GLY A 134 3.22 13.13 -4.71
CA GLY A 134 2.62 14.15 -5.57
C GLY A 134 1.44 13.60 -6.35
N VAL A 135 1.64 12.50 -7.09
CA VAL A 135 0.57 11.87 -7.89
C VAL A 135 -0.56 11.36 -7.00
N SER A 136 -0.26 10.72 -5.86
CA SER A 136 -1.30 10.24 -4.93
C SER A 136 -2.13 11.40 -4.36
N THR A 137 -1.49 12.54 -4.08
CA THR A 137 -2.17 13.75 -3.59
C THR A 137 -3.03 14.38 -4.69
N MET A 138 -2.51 14.47 -5.92
CA MET A 138 -3.26 14.98 -7.08
C MET A 138 -4.50 14.13 -7.37
N GLU A 139 -4.38 12.80 -7.34
CA GLU A 139 -5.50 11.88 -7.57
C GLU A 139 -6.58 12.02 -6.48
N LEU A 140 -6.18 12.10 -5.21
CA LEU A 140 -7.12 12.35 -4.11
C LEU A 140 -7.77 13.73 -4.20
N LEU A 141 -7.01 14.77 -4.56
CA LEU A 141 -7.54 16.13 -4.74
C LEU A 141 -8.55 16.18 -5.89
N HIS A 142 -8.20 15.62 -7.05
CA HIS A 142 -9.08 15.55 -8.21
C HIS A 142 -10.39 14.85 -7.87
N TRP A 143 -10.32 13.65 -7.27
CA TRP A 143 -11.51 12.90 -6.87
C TRP A 143 -12.39 13.68 -5.88
N ASN A 144 -11.81 14.27 -4.83
CA ASN A 144 -12.59 15.02 -3.84
C ASN A 144 -13.16 16.32 -4.43
N TYR A 145 -12.39 17.02 -5.25
CA TYR A 145 -12.84 18.24 -5.94
C TYR A 145 -14.05 17.94 -6.82
N THR A 146 -13.96 16.93 -7.69
CA THR A 146 -15.06 16.50 -8.57
C THR A 146 -16.29 16.11 -7.76
N ARG A 147 -16.11 15.40 -6.64
CA ARG A 147 -17.22 15.02 -5.76
C ARG A 147 -17.93 16.23 -5.14
N ILE A 148 -17.16 17.23 -4.69
CA ILE A 148 -17.70 18.45 -4.06
C ILE A 148 -18.43 19.31 -5.09
N THR A 149 -17.85 19.48 -6.29
CA THR A 149 -18.43 20.34 -7.33
C THR A 149 -19.68 19.73 -7.96
N THR A 150 -19.67 18.42 -8.22
CA THR A 150 -20.82 17.73 -8.83
C THR A 150 -21.89 17.31 -7.80
N ARG A 151 -21.56 17.33 -6.51
CA ARG A 151 -22.38 16.77 -5.42
C ARG A 151 -22.78 15.30 -5.66
N ALA A 152 -22.00 14.57 -6.45
CA ALA A 152 -22.21 13.16 -6.79
C ALA A 152 -20.91 12.36 -6.63
N GLU A 153 -21.01 11.03 -6.56
CA GLU A 153 -19.81 10.18 -6.55
C GLU A 153 -19.14 10.22 -7.93
N PRO A 154 -17.85 10.61 -8.03
CA PRO A 154 -17.18 10.75 -9.31
C PRO A 154 -17.06 9.44 -10.06
N VAL A 155 -17.34 9.47 -11.37
CA VAL A 155 -16.98 8.41 -12.30
C VAL A 155 -15.55 8.63 -12.82
N ALA A 156 -14.82 7.55 -13.09
CA ALA A 156 -13.45 7.63 -13.58
C ALA A 156 -13.41 8.26 -14.98
N ASN A 157 -12.42 9.11 -15.23
CA ASN A 157 -12.13 9.67 -16.55
C ASN A 157 -10.68 9.36 -16.99
N ILE A 158 -10.26 9.89 -18.14
CA ILE A 158 -8.92 9.64 -18.70
C ILE A 158 -7.81 10.16 -17.76
N ILE A 159 -8.05 11.28 -17.06
CA ILE A 159 -7.09 11.83 -16.10
C ILE A 159 -6.88 10.83 -14.95
N ASP A 160 -7.95 10.21 -14.45
CA ASP A 160 -7.86 9.20 -13.38
C ASP A 160 -7.06 7.96 -13.81
N ILE A 161 -7.18 7.53 -15.08
CA ILE A 161 -6.34 6.45 -15.63
C ILE A 161 -4.86 6.86 -15.65
N ILE A 162 -4.54 8.07 -16.13
CA ILE A 162 -3.17 8.58 -16.19
C ILE A 162 -2.57 8.67 -14.78
N LEU A 163 -3.32 9.25 -13.83
CA LEU A 163 -2.88 9.36 -12.44
C LEU A 163 -2.69 7.98 -11.79
N CYS A 164 -3.59 7.05 -12.05
CA CYS A 164 -3.47 5.67 -11.57
C CYS A 164 -2.21 4.98 -12.12
N VAL A 165 -1.95 5.08 -13.42
CA VAL A 165 -0.73 4.51 -14.05
C VAL A 165 0.54 5.15 -13.48
N ALA A 166 0.57 6.48 -13.35
CA ALA A 166 1.69 7.20 -12.76
C ALA A 166 1.93 6.78 -11.29
N GLN A 167 0.86 6.63 -10.51
CA GLN A 167 0.93 6.21 -9.12
C GLN A 167 1.43 4.77 -9.00
N VAL A 168 0.88 3.83 -9.78
CA VAL A 168 1.30 2.43 -9.78
C VAL A 168 2.76 2.31 -10.19
N THR A 169 3.17 3.03 -11.24
CA THR A 169 4.57 3.05 -11.70
C THR A 169 5.50 3.53 -10.59
N SER A 170 5.15 4.63 -9.91
CA SER A 170 5.93 5.16 -8.79
C SER A 170 6.03 4.16 -7.63
N THR A 171 4.94 3.45 -7.31
CA THR A 171 4.89 2.39 -6.31
C THR A 171 5.84 1.25 -6.66
N MET A 172 5.85 0.82 -7.93
CA MET A 172 6.73 -0.24 -8.40
C MET A 172 8.21 0.18 -8.34
N MET A 173 8.53 1.42 -8.73
CA MET A 173 9.88 1.99 -8.61
C MET A 173 10.39 2.01 -7.17
N ILE A 174 9.53 2.38 -6.22
CA ILE A 174 9.86 2.36 -4.78
C ILE A 174 10.04 0.92 -4.29
N THR A 175 9.11 0.03 -4.65
CA THR A 175 9.08 -1.35 -4.15
C THR A 175 10.23 -2.20 -4.67
N ARG A 176 10.72 -1.89 -5.89
CA ARG A 176 11.95 -2.46 -6.45
C ARG A 176 13.16 -2.32 -5.52
N ARG A 177 13.19 -1.25 -4.71
CA ARG A 177 14.31 -0.92 -3.81
C ARG A 177 13.99 -1.09 -2.33
N LEU A 178 12.78 -1.56 -2.01
CA LEU A 178 12.32 -1.63 -0.64
C LEU A 178 13.04 -2.72 0.14
N GLN A 179 13.86 -2.30 1.09
CA GLN A 179 14.61 -3.17 2.01
C GLN A 179 14.00 -3.24 3.42
N LYS A 180 12.97 -2.44 3.68
CA LYS A 180 12.34 -2.35 5.01
C LYS A 180 11.30 -3.44 5.19
N GLY A 181 11.19 -3.96 6.41
CA GLY A 181 10.31 -5.09 6.72
C GLY A 181 10.88 -6.43 6.27
N HIS A 182 10.07 -7.48 6.37
CA HIS A 182 10.37 -8.76 5.74
C HIS A 182 10.06 -8.65 4.24
N PRO A 183 11.06 -8.64 3.34
CA PRO A 183 10.84 -8.32 1.93
C PRO A 183 9.86 -9.28 1.24
N ASP A 184 9.83 -10.54 1.66
CA ASP A 184 8.97 -11.60 1.11
C ASP A 184 7.48 -11.40 1.41
N MET A 185 7.16 -10.60 2.43
CA MET A 185 5.78 -10.25 2.79
C MET A 185 5.44 -8.85 2.29
N VAL A 186 6.33 -7.89 2.55
CA VAL A 186 6.05 -6.47 2.33
C VAL A 186 6.06 -6.11 0.84
N ARG A 187 6.98 -6.65 0.04
CA ARG A 187 7.06 -6.30 -1.39
C ARG A 187 5.83 -6.78 -2.15
N PRO A 188 5.35 -8.04 -2.00
CA PRO A 188 4.11 -8.47 -2.64
C PRO A 188 2.90 -7.61 -2.29
N ILE A 189 2.81 -7.10 -1.06
CA ILE A 189 1.73 -6.18 -0.64
C ILE A 189 1.74 -4.91 -1.49
N PHE A 190 2.89 -4.24 -1.62
CA PHE A 190 2.98 -3.02 -2.44
C PHE A 190 2.87 -3.31 -3.94
N GLN A 191 3.39 -4.45 -4.41
CA GLN A 191 3.32 -4.82 -5.82
C GLN A 191 1.89 -5.21 -6.25
N ALA A 192 1.07 -5.73 -5.33
CA ALA A 192 -0.33 -6.06 -5.57
C ALA A 192 -1.18 -4.85 -5.95
N VAL A 193 -0.71 -3.63 -5.64
CA VAL A 193 -1.36 -2.38 -6.07
C VAL A 193 -1.51 -2.32 -7.59
N MET A 194 -0.54 -2.83 -8.36
CA MET A 194 -0.59 -2.83 -9.82
C MET A 194 -1.76 -3.67 -10.38
N PRO A 195 -1.83 -4.99 -10.13
CA PRO A 195 -2.93 -5.82 -10.63
C PRO A 195 -4.27 -5.54 -9.95
N TYR A 196 -4.29 -4.79 -8.84
CA TYR A 196 -5.53 -4.37 -8.20
C TYR A 196 -6.07 -3.07 -8.80
N ARG A 197 -5.27 -2.00 -8.81
CA ARG A 197 -5.75 -0.65 -9.18
C ARG A 197 -5.95 -0.46 -10.67
N LEU A 198 -5.02 -0.95 -11.52
CA LEU A 198 -5.13 -0.74 -12.97
C LEU A 198 -6.43 -1.34 -13.53
N PRO A 199 -6.78 -2.61 -13.25
CA PRO A 199 -8.04 -3.17 -13.74
C PRO A 199 -9.26 -2.46 -13.15
N LEU A 200 -9.22 -2.07 -11.86
CA LEU A 200 -10.34 -1.36 -11.23
C LEU A 200 -10.58 0.01 -11.86
N THR A 201 -9.54 0.83 -12.09
CA THR A 201 -9.70 2.15 -12.72
C THR A 201 -10.17 2.03 -14.17
N VAL A 202 -9.62 1.08 -14.93
CA VAL A 202 -10.04 0.84 -16.32
C VAL A 202 -11.49 0.35 -16.38
N ALA A 203 -11.87 -0.60 -15.53
CA ALA A 203 -13.25 -1.07 -15.43
C ALA A 203 -14.20 0.05 -14.98
N ALA A 204 -13.77 0.90 -14.03
CA ALA A 204 -14.54 2.05 -13.59
C ALA A 204 -14.81 3.05 -14.73
N TYR A 205 -13.84 3.24 -15.63
CA TYR A 205 -13.99 4.08 -16.82
C TYR A 205 -14.95 3.45 -17.84
N ILE A 206 -14.77 2.16 -18.15
CA ILE A 206 -15.58 1.45 -19.15
C ILE A 206 -17.04 1.30 -18.71
N PHE A 207 -17.27 0.96 -17.45
CA PHE A 207 -18.61 0.70 -16.90
C PHE A 207 -19.24 1.92 -16.21
N GLU A 208 -18.58 3.08 -16.28
CA GLU A 208 -18.99 4.31 -15.60
C GLU A 208 -19.31 4.09 -14.10
N SER A 209 -18.56 3.20 -13.46
CA SER A 209 -18.85 2.76 -12.08
C SER A 209 -18.10 3.60 -11.06
N SER A 210 -18.84 4.44 -10.34
CA SER A 210 -18.30 5.24 -9.23
C SER A 210 -17.80 4.39 -8.05
N ILE A 211 -18.38 3.19 -7.84
CA ILE A 211 -17.95 2.24 -6.82
C ILE A 211 -16.55 1.70 -7.15
N LEU A 212 -16.32 1.24 -8.39
CA LEU A 212 -15.01 0.75 -8.82
C LEU A 212 -13.97 1.88 -8.83
N HIS A 213 -14.38 3.09 -9.24
CA HIS A 213 -13.50 4.27 -9.21
C HIS A 213 -13.05 4.56 -7.78
N ARG A 214 -14.01 4.66 -6.85
CA ARG A 214 -13.74 4.85 -5.43
C ARG A 214 -12.87 3.73 -4.87
N ALA A 215 -13.14 2.47 -5.22
CA ALA A 215 -12.35 1.32 -4.79
C ALA A 215 -10.86 1.49 -5.12
N SER A 216 -10.58 1.94 -6.36
CA SER A 216 -9.23 2.22 -6.82
C SER A 216 -8.59 3.43 -6.13
N VAL A 217 -9.29 4.57 -6.05
CA VAL A 217 -8.74 5.81 -5.46
C VAL A 217 -8.49 5.66 -3.96
N MET A 218 -9.42 5.04 -3.22
CA MET A 218 -9.27 4.86 -1.77
C MET A 218 -8.10 3.95 -1.41
N THR A 219 -7.68 3.06 -2.30
CA THR A 219 -6.49 2.22 -2.11
C THR A 219 -5.20 3.06 -1.97
N ASN A 220 -5.15 4.28 -2.51
CA ASN A 220 -4.02 5.20 -2.28
C ASN A 220 -3.83 5.58 -0.82
N ARG A 221 -4.89 5.55 -0.01
CA ARG A 221 -4.80 5.77 1.43
C ARG A 221 -3.95 4.70 2.13
N GLY A 222 -3.70 3.57 1.47
CA GLY A 222 -2.79 2.53 1.94
C GLY A 222 -1.42 3.09 2.32
N PHE A 223 -0.83 4.00 1.52
CA PHE A 223 0.44 4.61 1.89
C PHE A 223 0.36 5.30 3.26
N LEU A 224 -0.70 6.07 3.49
CA LEU A 224 -0.92 6.79 4.73
C LEU A 224 -1.16 5.83 5.90
N TYR A 225 -2.06 4.87 5.75
CA TYR A 225 -2.38 3.91 6.81
C TYR A 225 -1.19 3.04 7.18
N VAL A 226 -0.32 2.71 6.21
CA VAL A 226 0.93 2.01 6.51
C VAL A 226 1.86 2.88 7.36
N ARG A 227 1.97 4.18 7.10
CA ARG A 227 2.77 5.10 7.93
C ARG A 227 2.20 5.26 9.33
N ILE A 228 0.89 5.41 9.45
CA ILE A 228 0.20 5.46 10.74
C ILE A 228 0.46 4.16 11.49
N GLY A 229 0.25 2.99 10.87
CA GLY A 229 0.51 1.69 11.46
C GLY A 229 1.95 1.53 11.95
N ILE A 230 2.95 1.89 11.13
CA ILE A 230 4.36 1.85 11.53
C ILE A 230 4.62 2.75 12.75
N LEU A 231 4.06 3.96 12.75
CA LEU A 231 4.20 4.90 13.87
C LEU A 231 3.55 4.33 15.13
N SER A 232 2.31 3.85 15.02
CA SER A 232 1.57 3.22 16.12
C SER A 232 2.32 2.03 16.69
N PHE A 233 2.80 1.11 15.84
CA PHE A 233 3.55 -0.08 16.30
C PHE A 233 4.91 0.25 16.90
N SER A 234 5.54 1.35 16.49
CA SER A 234 6.79 1.80 17.10
C SER A 234 6.63 2.30 18.55
N MET A 235 5.40 2.56 18.99
CA MET A 235 5.11 2.96 20.38
C MET A 235 5.06 1.76 21.35
N PHE A 236 4.85 0.54 20.86
CA PHE A 236 4.77 -0.64 21.72
C PHE A 236 6.17 -1.15 22.09
N ASP A 237 6.47 -1.15 23.38
CA ASP A 237 7.76 -1.60 23.92
C ASP A 237 8.12 -3.03 23.51
N GLN A 238 7.13 -3.93 23.44
CA GLN A 238 7.32 -5.32 23.03
C GLN A 238 7.82 -5.49 21.59
N LEU A 239 7.64 -4.48 20.74
CA LEU A 239 8.10 -4.47 19.35
C LEU A 239 9.39 -3.65 19.16
N LYS A 240 9.83 -2.91 20.19
CA LYS A 240 11.07 -2.13 20.17
C LYS A 240 12.26 -3.08 20.07
N GLY A 241 12.83 -3.18 18.87
CA GLY A 241 13.94 -4.09 18.55
C GLY A 241 13.75 -4.80 17.22
N SER A 242 12.50 -4.97 16.77
CA SER A 242 12.21 -5.55 15.45
C SER A 242 11.60 -4.53 14.49
N ASN A 243 12.44 -3.65 13.96
CA ASN A 243 12.05 -2.70 12.91
C ASN A 243 11.43 -3.39 11.69
N ALA A 244 11.86 -4.63 11.39
CA ALA A 244 11.30 -5.44 10.32
C ALA A 244 9.86 -5.89 10.63
N SER A 245 9.57 -6.35 11.85
CA SER A 245 8.23 -6.75 12.26
C SER A 245 7.27 -5.57 12.28
N ILE A 246 7.68 -4.43 12.88
CA ILE A 246 6.90 -3.17 12.90
C ILE A 246 6.51 -2.77 11.48
N TYR A 247 7.47 -2.77 10.55
CA TYR A 247 7.21 -2.38 9.17
C TYR A 247 6.28 -3.36 8.47
N THR A 248 6.44 -4.66 8.71
CA THR A 248 5.62 -5.70 8.11
C THR A 248 4.17 -5.62 8.60
N LEU A 249 3.97 -5.50 9.91
CA LEU A 249 2.65 -5.39 10.52
C LEU A 249 1.95 -4.09 10.12
N GLY A 250 2.66 -2.97 10.14
CA GLY A 250 2.15 -1.69 9.66
C GLY A 250 1.78 -1.74 8.17
N SER A 251 2.59 -2.41 7.34
CA SER A 251 2.30 -2.59 5.91
C SER A 251 1.04 -3.43 5.67
N TYR A 252 0.92 -4.54 6.39
CA TYR A 252 -0.24 -5.43 6.31
C TYR A 252 -1.52 -4.74 6.75
N LEU A 253 -1.56 -4.21 7.98
CA LEU A 253 -2.76 -3.56 8.50
C LEU A 253 -3.12 -2.31 7.72
N GLY A 254 -2.13 -1.50 7.32
CA GLY A 254 -2.40 -0.30 6.55
C GLY A 254 -3.03 -0.61 5.19
N SER A 255 -2.56 -1.66 4.52
CA SER A 255 -3.14 -2.10 3.25
C SER A 255 -4.54 -2.67 3.45
N THR A 256 -4.74 -3.53 4.44
CA THR A 256 -6.07 -4.08 4.78
C THR A 256 -7.07 -2.97 5.09
N LEU A 257 -6.71 -2.01 5.95
CA LEU A 257 -7.56 -0.87 6.28
C LEU A 257 -7.91 -0.02 5.04
N SER A 258 -6.98 0.14 4.10
CA SER A 258 -7.26 0.90 2.87
C SER A 258 -8.28 0.20 1.98
N THR A 259 -8.26 -1.13 1.95
CA THR A 259 -9.22 -1.94 1.18
C THR A 259 -10.56 -2.10 1.90
N LEU A 260 -10.60 -1.96 3.23
CA LEU A 260 -11.84 -1.92 3.99
C LEU A 260 -12.54 -0.55 3.90
N ASP A 261 -11.79 0.53 3.63
CA ASP A 261 -12.34 1.90 3.46
C ASP A 261 -12.90 2.19 2.07
N ASN A 262 -12.77 1.23 1.17
CA ASN A 262 -13.06 1.45 -0.24
C ASN A 262 -14.52 1.12 -0.63
N ASP A 263 -15.32 0.66 0.34
CA ASP A 263 -16.74 0.25 0.25
C ASP A 263 -17.06 -0.74 -0.87
N MET A 264 -16.05 -1.40 -1.45
CA MET A 264 -16.26 -2.46 -2.41
C MET A 264 -16.51 -3.78 -1.67
N PRO A 265 -17.65 -4.46 -1.91
CA PRO A 265 -17.87 -5.79 -1.37
C PRO A 265 -16.69 -6.70 -1.72
N LEU A 266 -16.14 -7.38 -0.72
CA LEU A 266 -14.98 -8.28 -0.87
C LEU A 266 -13.69 -7.60 -1.38
N GLY A 267 -13.58 -6.27 -1.32
CA GLY A 267 -12.40 -5.55 -1.81
C GLY A 267 -11.10 -5.96 -1.14
N TRP A 268 -11.13 -6.23 0.16
CA TRP A 268 -10.01 -6.77 0.93
C TRP A 268 -9.60 -8.18 0.47
N ALA A 269 -10.56 -9.03 0.11
CA ALA A 269 -10.30 -10.39 -0.34
C ALA A 269 -9.68 -10.39 -1.75
N MET A 270 -10.20 -9.55 -2.64
CA MET A 270 -9.62 -9.32 -3.97
C MET A 270 -8.18 -8.79 -3.86
N PHE A 271 -7.92 -7.82 -3.00
CA PHE A 271 -6.57 -7.32 -2.78
C PHE A 271 -5.65 -8.42 -2.21
N GLY A 272 -6.12 -9.18 -1.22
CA GLY A 272 -5.40 -10.34 -0.69
C GLY A 272 -5.05 -11.37 -1.77
N TYR A 273 -5.98 -11.65 -2.70
CA TYR A 273 -5.72 -12.49 -3.85
C TYR A 273 -4.61 -11.90 -4.75
N CYS A 274 -4.65 -10.60 -5.04
CA CYS A 274 -3.58 -9.92 -5.77
C CYS A 274 -2.21 -10.06 -5.06
N VAL A 275 -2.15 -9.95 -3.73
CA VAL A 275 -0.93 -10.17 -2.94
C VAL A 275 -0.39 -11.58 -3.12
N LEU A 276 -1.25 -12.60 -2.99
CA LEU A 276 -0.86 -14.00 -3.15
C LEU A 276 -0.37 -14.30 -4.57
N MET A 277 -1.07 -13.80 -5.59
CA MET A 277 -0.68 -13.98 -6.99
C MET A 277 0.63 -13.28 -7.30
N THR A 278 0.83 -12.07 -6.79
CA THR A 278 2.07 -11.31 -6.96
C THR A 278 3.25 -11.99 -6.26
N SER A 279 3.03 -12.56 -5.08
CA SER A 279 4.03 -13.36 -4.37
C SER A 279 4.43 -14.61 -5.16
N LYS A 280 3.44 -15.37 -5.66
CA LYS A 280 3.67 -16.55 -6.52
C LYS A 280 4.43 -16.19 -7.80
N LEU A 281 4.01 -15.11 -8.47
CA LEU A 281 4.64 -14.63 -9.69
C LEU A 281 6.09 -14.19 -9.41
N SER A 282 6.34 -13.47 -8.32
CA SER A 282 7.70 -13.07 -7.92
C SER A 282 8.61 -14.29 -7.72
N ARG A 283 8.14 -15.32 -6.99
CA ARG A 283 8.89 -16.56 -6.80
C ARG A 283 9.13 -17.29 -8.12
N TRP A 284 8.10 -17.37 -8.97
CA TRP A 284 8.24 -17.99 -10.28
C TRP A 284 9.31 -17.30 -11.13
N THR A 285 9.33 -15.96 -11.16
CA THR A 285 10.35 -15.16 -11.88
C THR A 285 11.73 -15.43 -11.32
N THR A 286 11.89 -15.43 -9.98
CA THR A 286 13.15 -15.79 -9.30
C THR A 286 13.64 -17.16 -9.76
N HIS A 287 12.78 -18.17 -9.78
CA HIS A 287 13.13 -19.52 -10.23
C HIS A 287 13.50 -19.62 -11.71
N GLN A 288 13.07 -18.70 -12.57
CA GLN A 288 13.46 -18.72 -13.98
C GLN A 288 14.91 -18.30 -14.22
N VAL A 289 15.50 -17.56 -13.28
CA VAL A 289 16.84 -17.01 -13.44
C VAL A 289 17.85 -17.54 -12.43
N MET A 290 17.39 -18.28 -11.42
CA MET A 290 18.30 -19.02 -10.57
C MET A 290 18.93 -20.18 -11.36
N PRO A 291 20.26 -20.35 -11.30
CA PRO A 291 20.93 -21.50 -11.90
C PRO A 291 20.35 -22.77 -11.27
N SER A 292 19.56 -23.49 -12.05
CA SER A 292 18.85 -24.69 -11.60
C SER A 292 19.75 -25.88 -11.83
N SER A 293 20.67 -26.17 -10.89
CA SER A 293 21.68 -27.23 -11.00
C SER A 293 22.67 -27.02 -12.16
N PRO A 294 23.97 -27.32 -12.01
CA PRO A 294 24.98 -27.13 -13.07
C PRO A 294 24.76 -27.98 -14.34
N GLU A 295 23.80 -28.90 -14.35
CA GLU A 295 23.80 -30.00 -15.33
C GLU A 295 22.98 -29.76 -16.60
N VAL A 296 22.02 -28.83 -16.68
CA VAL A 296 21.34 -28.55 -17.96
C VAL A 296 20.87 -27.09 -18.07
N PRO A 297 21.40 -26.27 -18.99
CA PRO A 297 20.83 -24.96 -19.28
C PRO A 297 19.41 -25.14 -19.83
N LYS A 298 18.43 -24.62 -19.09
CA LYS A 298 17.02 -24.68 -19.47
C LYS A 298 16.82 -23.80 -20.71
N LYS A 299 16.77 -24.41 -21.91
CA LYS A 299 16.50 -23.70 -23.17
C LYS A 299 15.15 -22.98 -23.05
N MET A 300 15.19 -21.67 -22.83
CA MET A 300 14.00 -20.85 -22.63
C MET A 300 13.55 -20.26 -23.96
N SER A 301 12.25 -20.32 -24.26
CA SER A 301 11.72 -19.70 -25.48
C SER A 301 11.92 -18.17 -25.46
N ALA A 302 12.03 -17.56 -26.65
CA ALA A 302 12.26 -16.12 -26.77
C ALA A 302 11.18 -15.28 -26.07
N MET A 303 9.90 -15.65 -26.25
CA MET A 303 8.77 -15.00 -25.59
C MET A 303 8.87 -15.09 -24.06
N ARG A 304 9.24 -16.25 -23.53
CA ARG A 304 9.42 -16.45 -22.09
C ARG A 304 10.59 -15.64 -21.55
N SER A 305 11.68 -15.51 -22.31
CA SER A 305 12.81 -14.63 -21.99
C SER A 305 12.40 -13.16 -21.89
N GLN A 306 11.65 -12.66 -22.87
CA GLN A 306 11.12 -11.31 -22.84
C GLN A 306 10.19 -11.07 -21.65
N LEU A 307 9.30 -12.02 -21.35
CA LEU A 307 8.42 -11.94 -20.18
C LEU A 307 9.20 -11.88 -18.87
N VAL A 308 10.20 -12.77 -18.69
CA VAL A 308 11.05 -12.76 -17.49
C VAL A 308 11.81 -11.44 -17.36
N ARG A 309 12.36 -10.90 -18.46
CA ARG A 309 13.02 -9.58 -18.46
C ARG A 309 12.07 -8.46 -18.08
N LEU A 310 10.84 -8.48 -18.59
CA LEU A 310 9.81 -7.49 -18.23
C LEU A 310 9.47 -7.58 -16.74
N LEU A 311 9.23 -8.78 -16.20
CA LEU A 311 8.93 -8.99 -14.79
C LEU A 311 10.10 -8.56 -13.90
N LEU A 312 11.33 -8.87 -14.29
CA LEU A 312 12.54 -8.40 -13.62
C LEU A 312 12.68 -6.89 -13.69
N TRP A 313 12.33 -6.24 -14.80
CA TRP A 313 12.36 -4.79 -14.96
C TRP A 313 11.28 -4.08 -14.13
N ILE A 314 10.11 -4.70 -13.97
CA ILE A 314 9.04 -4.23 -13.06
C ILE A 314 9.41 -4.51 -11.58
N GLY A 315 10.32 -5.45 -11.32
CA GLY A 315 10.81 -5.79 -9.99
C GLY A 315 10.08 -6.95 -9.32
N LEU A 316 9.35 -7.75 -10.09
CA LEU A 316 8.62 -8.96 -9.66
C LEU A 316 9.56 -10.17 -9.57
N ALA A 317 10.56 -10.08 -8.72
CA ALA A 317 11.47 -11.17 -8.32
C ALA A 317 12.07 -10.87 -6.96
N ASP A 318 12.83 -11.79 -6.39
CA ASP A 318 13.56 -11.62 -5.13
C ASP A 318 14.49 -10.40 -5.21
N LEU A 319 14.61 -9.66 -4.11
CA LEU A 319 15.33 -8.38 -4.11
C LEU A 319 16.80 -8.54 -4.53
N LYS A 320 17.44 -9.67 -4.18
CA LYS A 320 18.82 -9.98 -4.58
C LYS A 320 18.94 -10.11 -6.11
N ILE A 321 17.99 -10.82 -6.73
CA ILE A 321 17.94 -11.03 -8.17
C ILE A 321 17.64 -9.72 -8.91
N VAL A 322 16.72 -8.91 -8.39
CA VAL A 322 16.39 -7.59 -8.96
C VAL A 322 17.61 -6.67 -8.96
N LYS A 323 18.39 -6.67 -7.87
CA LYS A 323 19.66 -5.92 -7.78
C LYS A 323 20.70 -6.44 -8.77
N ALA A 324 20.90 -7.75 -8.84
CA ALA A 324 21.81 -8.37 -9.81
C ALA A 324 21.43 -8.01 -11.27
N TYR A 325 20.14 -7.95 -11.57
CA TYR A 325 19.65 -7.49 -12.87
C TYR A 325 19.97 -6.01 -13.12
N ASP A 326 19.72 -5.13 -12.13
CA ASP A 326 20.01 -3.69 -12.24
C ASP A 326 21.51 -3.40 -12.44
N ASP A 327 22.37 -4.18 -11.79
CA ASP A 327 23.83 -4.07 -11.89
C ASP A 327 24.39 -4.73 -13.17
N GLY A 328 23.52 -5.32 -14.00
CA GLY A 328 23.90 -6.00 -15.24
C GLY A 328 24.60 -7.35 -15.04
N SER A 329 24.75 -7.84 -13.81
CA SER A 329 25.45 -9.10 -13.53
C SER A 329 24.67 -10.35 -13.97
N LEU A 330 23.37 -10.22 -14.20
CA LEU A 330 22.48 -11.34 -14.52
C LEU A 330 22.39 -11.66 -16.03
N PHE A 331 22.62 -10.67 -16.91
CA PHE A 331 22.54 -10.82 -18.36
C PHE A 331 23.63 -10.06 -19.13
N GLY A 332 24.58 -9.43 -18.44
CA GLY A 332 25.66 -8.67 -19.06
C GLY A 332 26.73 -9.57 -19.69
N PRO A 333 27.59 -9.01 -20.55
CA PRO A 333 28.69 -9.75 -21.19
C PRO A 333 29.61 -10.45 -20.17
N ASN A 334 29.70 -9.93 -18.95
CA ASN A 334 30.56 -10.45 -17.89
C ASN A 334 29.87 -11.53 -17.01
N ALA A 335 28.64 -11.93 -17.33
CA ALA A 335 27.88 -12.90 -16.54
C ALA A 335 28.51 -14.31 -16.55
N GLY A 336 29.36 -14.63 -17.54
CA GLY A 336 30.11 -15.89 -17.63
C GLY A 336 31.59 -15.81 -17.22
N GLU A 337 32.12 -14.61 -16.98
CA GLU A 337 33.57 -14.42 -16.78
C GLU A 337 34.01 -14.60 -15.31
N LYS A 338 33.06 -14.57 -14.36
CA LYS A 338 33.36 -14.69 -12.92
C LYS A 338 33.42 -16.12 -12.37
N GLU A 339 33.10 -17.14 -13.17
CA GLU A 339 33.16 -18.54 -12.74
C GLU A 339 34.52 -19.22 -12.95
N HIS A 340 35.49 -18.55 -13.59
CA HIS A 340 36.79 -19.14 -13.95
C HIS A 340 38.02 -18.53 -13.25
N VAL A 341 37.83 -17.72 -12.21
CA VAL A 341 38.96 -17.24 -11.39
C VAL A 341 38.89 -17.91 -10.03
N ASN A 342 39.43 -19.12 -9.97
CA ASN A 342 39.96 -19.75 -8.76
C ASN A 342 41.42 -20.13 -9.02
#